data_AF-A0A645FTE2-F1
#
_entry.id   AF-A0A645FTE2-F1
#
_cell.length_a   1.000
_cell.length_b   1.000
_cell.length_c   1.000
_cell.angle_alpha   90.00
_cell.angle_beta   90.00
_cell.angle_gamma   90.00
#
_symmetry.space_group_name_H-M   'P 1'
#
loop_
_entity.id
_entity.type
_entity.pdbx_description
1 polymer ?
#
loop_
_entity_poly.entity_id
_entity_poly.type
_entity_poly.pdbx_seq_one_letter_code
_entity_poly.pdbx_strand_id
1 'polypeptide(L)'
;MEKLTINQAMIKVAEIERNYRYKSPNVINRKKASITYILESDGTRFDCDEKFDFNKELNELISLSNNIEKIKTAVAYANNTTEIQVLGETITIQGALNKVKLKRQLAFELEELLQNVKVNKERKVDAAATSVYYKVTELNFHREDMEKLIENLNKEVIELEVAINKANNETYINID
;
A
#
# COMPACT_ATOMS: atom_id res chain seq x y z
N MET A 1 6.26 -27.01 -7.22
CA MET A 1 7.10 -26.33 -6.22
C MET A 1 8.11 -25.43 -6.91
N GLU A 2 7.80 -24.15 -6.93
CA GLU A 2 8.70 -23.10 -7.36
C GLU A 2 9.34 -22.46 -6.12
N LYS A 3 10.65 -22.20 -6.16
CA LYS A 3 11.39 -21.57 -5.06
C LYS A 3 11.78 -20.16 -5.46
N LEU A 4 11.27 -19.16 -4.76
CA LEU A 4 11.52 -17.73 -5.02
C LEU A 4 11.98 -17.03 -3.74
N THR A 5 12.73 -15.95 -3.87
CA THR A 5 12.91 -15.03 -2.73
C THR A 5 11.61 -14.28 -2.45
N ILE A 6 11.42 -13.74 -1.23
CA ILE A 6 10.24 -12.90 -0.94
C ILE A 6 10.13 -11.76 -1.96
N ASN A 7 11.24 -11.11 -2.30
CA ASN A 7 11.25 -10.05 -3.31
C ASN A 7 10.80 -10.53 -4.70
N GLN A 8 11.32 -11.66 -5.18
CA GLN A 8 10.91 -12.25 -6.45
C GLN A 8 9.42 -12.63 -6.44
N ALA A 9 8.93 -13.18 -5.33
CA ALA A 9 7.54 -13.53 -5.16
C ALA A 9 6.61 -12.30 -5.20
N MET A 10 7.01 -11.19 -4.56
CA MET A 10 6.26 -9.93 -4.62
C MET A 10 6.20 -9.36 -6.04
N ILE A 11 7.31 -9.38 -6.78
CA ILE A 11 7.34 -8.94 -8.19
C ILE A 11 6.40 -9.82 -9.04
N LYS A 12 6.45 -11.13 -8.85
CA LYS A 12 5.58 -12.09 -9.55
C LYS A 12 4.11 -11.82 -9.25
N VAL A 13 3.75 -11.57 -7.99
CA VAL A 13 2.38 -11.19 -7.61
C VAL A 13 1.95 -9.90 -8.31
N ALA A 14 2.80 -8.88 -8.35
CA ALA A 14 2.49 -7.61 -9.01
C ALA A 14 2.20 -7.78 -10.51
N GLU A 15 2.94 -8.67 -11.19
CA GLU A 15 2.71 -9.03 -12.58
C GLU A 15 1.36 -9.75 -12.77
N ILE A 16 1.08 -10.75 -11.93
CA ILE A 16 -0.19 -11.52 -12.01
C ILE A 16 -1.38 -10.60 -11.70
N GLU A 17 -1.28 -9.71 -10.72
CA GLU A 17 -2.30 -8.71 -10.41
C GLU A 17 -2.53 -7.73 -11.55
N ARG A 18 -1.46 -7.31 -12.25
CA ARG A 18 -1.60 -6.48 -13.45
C ARG A 18 -2.39 -7.21 -14.53
N ASN A 19 -2.08 -8.49 -14.78
CA ASN A 19 -2.81 -9.30 -15.75
C ASN A 19 -4.27 -9.51 -15.34
N TYR A 20 -4.53 -9.77 -14.06
CA TYR A 20 -5.89 -9.87 -13.52
C TYR A 20 -6.67 -8.58 -13.71
N ARG A 21 -6.09 -7.42 -13.36
CA ARG A 21 -6.73 -6.10 -13.53
C ARG A 21 -7.00 -5.77 -15.00
N TYR A 22 -6.15 -6.22 -15.91
CA TYR A 22 -6.35 -6.02 -17.35
C TYR A 22 -7.46 -6.93 -17.91
N LYS A 23 -7.51 -8.20 -17.51
CA LYS A 23 -8.53 -9.16 -17.99
C LYS A 23 -9.89 -8.95 -17.35
N SER A 24 -9.95 -8.59 -16.07
CA SER A 24 -11.20 -8.54 -15.29
C SER A 24 -12.31 -7.70 -15.94
N PRO A 25 -12.07 -6.45 -16.40
CA PRO A 25 -13.11 -5.65 -17.06
C PRO A 25 -13.63 -6.26 -18.36
N ASN A 26 -12.82 -7.05 -19.06
CA ASN A 26 -13.22 -7.69 -20.31
C ASN A 26 -14.15 -8.88 -20.06
N VAL A 27 -13.94 -9.65 -18.99
CA VAL A 27 -14.79 -10.78 -18.64
C VAL A 27 -16.04 -10.33 -17.91
N ILE A 28 -15.91 -9.37 -16.98
CA ILE A 28 -17.03 -8.76 -16.25
C ILE A 28 -17.68 -7.66 -17.10
N ASN A 29 -17.91 -7.95 -18.38
CA ASN A 29 -18.61 -7.08 -19.30
C ASN A 29 -19.93 -7.74 -19.69
N ARG A 30 -21.05 -7.09 -19.34
CA ARG A 30 -22.40 -7.59 -19.62
C ARG A 30 -22.63 -7.92 -21.10
N LYS A 31 -22.05 -7.15 -22.02
CA LYS A 31 -22.19 -7.39 -23.47
C LYS A 31 -21.47 -8.66 -23.92
N LYS A 32 -20.38 -9.04 -23.24
CA LYS A 32 -19.62 -10.27 -23.51
C LYS A 32 -20.20 -11.50 -22.77
N ALA A 33 -21.12 -11.28 -21.84
CA ALA A 33 -21.82 -12.34 -21.10
C ALA A 33 -23.13 -12.79 -21.77
N SER A 34 -23.47 -12.24 -22.94
CA SER A 34 -24.67 -12.55 -23.70
C SER A 34 -24.34 -12.70 -25.18
N ILE A 35 -25.12 -13.49 -25.92
CA ILE A 35 -25.00 -13.60 -27.38
C ILE A 35 -26.21 -12.93 -28.02
N THR A 36 -25.96 -11.98 -28.91
CA THR A 36 -26.96 -11.34 -29.76
C THR A 36 -26.92 -11.99 -31.14
N TYR A 37 -28.09 -12.41 -31.64
CA TYR A 37 -28.23 -12.97 -32.98
C TYR A 37 -29.56 -12.55 -33.61
N ILE A 38 -29.60 -12.50 -34.93
CA ILE A 38 -30.83 -12.35 -35.73
C ILE A 38 -31.33 -13.76 -36.05
N LEU A 39 -32.62 -14.01 -35.82
CA LEU A 39 -33.32 -15.23 -36.22
C LEU A 39 -34.35 -14.87 -37.29
N GLU A 40 -34.14 -15.33 -38.51
CA GLU A 40 -35.08 -15.12 -39.61
C GLU A 40 -36.30 -16.06 -39.50
N SER A 41 -37.38 -15.73 -40.21
CA SER A 41 -38.64 -16.48 -40.16
C SER A 41 -38.52 -17.92 -40.69
N ASP A 42 -37.48 -18.22 -41.47
CA ASP A 42 -37.14 -19.55 -41.98
C ASP A 42 -36.28 -20.37 -40.99
N GLY A 43 -35.90 -19.79 -39.84
CA GLY A 43 -35.06 -20.40 -38.81
C GLY A 43 -33.56 -20.13 -38.99
N THR A 44 -33.14 -19.36 -40.00
CA THR A 44 -31.74 -19.02 -40.21
C THR A 44 -31.23 -18.09 -39.11
N ARG A 45 -30.07 -18.42 -38.51
CA ARG A 45 -29.44 -17.68 -37.41
C ARG A 45 -28.18 -16.94 -37.88
N PHE A 46 -28.10 -15.65 -37.58
CA PHE A 46 -26.93 -14.81 -37.82
C PHE A 46 -26.45 -14.18 -36.50
N ASP A 47 -25.29 -14.61 -36.00
CA ASP A 47 -24.70 -14.04 -34.78
C ASP A 47 -24.18 -12.62 -35.06
N CYS A 48 -24.56 -11.66 -34.22
CA CYS A 48 -24.18 -10.24 -34.35
C CYS A 48 -22.91 -9.89 -33.55
N ASP A 49 -22.58 -10.69 -32.54
CA ASP A 49 -21.46 -10.45 -31.64
C ASP A 49 -20.21 -11.26 -32.04
N GLU A 50 -19.03 -10.76 -31.66
CA GLU A 50 -17.77 -11.49 -31.78
C GLU A 50 -17.77 -12.73 -30.85
N LYS A 51 -17.17 -13.84 -31.32
CA LYS A 51 -17.11 -15.08 -30.52
C LYS A 51 -16.30 -14.86 -29.24
N PHE A 52 -16.97 -14.99 -28.09
CA PHE A 52 -16.36 -14.89 -26.77
C PHE A 52 -16.70 -16.11 -25.92
N ASP A 53 -15.69 -16.83 -25.44
CA ASP A 53 -15.87 -17.97 -24.52
C ASP A 53 -15.78 -17.49 -23.08
N PHE A 54 -16.95 -17.13 -22.53
CA PHE A 54 -17.04 -16.61 -21.16
C PHE A 54 -16.51 -17.60 -20.11
N ASN A 55 -16.80 -18.89 -20.26
CA ASN A 55 -16.38 -19.89 -19.28
C ASN A 55 -14.87 -20.06 -19.26
N LYS A 56 -14.24 -20.09 -20.44
CA LYS A 56 -12.79 -20.14 -20.54
C LYS A 56 -12.13 -18.92 -19.89
N GLU A 57 -12.55 -17.71 -20.26
CA GLU A 57 -11.96 -16.47 -19.72
C GLU A 57 -12.21 -16.30 -18.22
N LEU A 58 -13.38 -16.73 -17.72
CA LEU A 58 -13.67 -16.76 -16.29
C LEU A 58 -12.75 -17.74 -15.54
N ASN A 59 -12.54 -18.94 -16.07
CA ASN A 59 -11.64 -19.92 -15.48
C ASN A 59 -10.19 -19.42 -15.45
N GLU A 60 -9.74 -18.70 -16.48
CA GLU A 60 -8.44 -18.04 -16.48
C GLU A 60 -8.34 -16.97 -15.37
N LEU A 61 -9.37 -16.13 -15.18
CA LEU A 61 -9.39 -15.15 -14.10
C LEU A 61 -9.37 -15.79 -12.71
N ILE A 62 -10.13 -16.87 -12.50
CA ILE A 62 -10.12 -17.63 -11.25
C ILE A 62 -8.72 -18.21 -11.01
N SER A 63 -8.07 -18.76 -12.03
CA SER A 63 -6.70 -19.26 -11.92
C SER A 63 -5.70 -18.17 -11.53
N LEU A 64 -5.83 -16.96 -12.11
CA LEU A 64 -4.99 -15.82 -11.73
C LEU A 64 -5.22 -15.42 -10.26
N SER A 65 -6.47 -15.38 -9.82
CA SER A 65 -6.84 -15.08 -8.42
C SER A 65 -6.24 -16.08 -7.44
N ASN A 66 -6.39 -17.38 -7.72
CA ASN A 66 -5.84 -18.45 -6.88
C ASN A 66 -4.30 -18.37 -6.80
N ASN A 67 -3.64 -18.06 -7.92
CA ASN A 67 -2.19 -17.89 -7.93
C ASN A 67 -1.74 -16.69 -7.10
N ILE A 68 -2.47 -15.56 -7.15
CA ILE A 68 -2.19 -14.39 -6.30
C ILE A 68 -2.31 -14.77 -4.82
N GLU A 69 -3.40 -15.43 -4.44
CA GLU A 69 -3.67 -15.83 -3.06
C GLU A 69 -2.57 -16.75 -2.50
N LYS A 70 -2.20 -17.78 -3.26
CA LYS A 70 -1.14 -18.73 -2.88
C LYS A 70 0.17 -18.01 -2.57
N ILE A 71 0.63 -17.16 -3.49
CA ILE A 71 1.92 -16.48 -3.33
C ILE A 71 1.86 -15.48 -2.18
N LYS A 72 0.77 -14.70 -2.06
CA LYS A 72 0.61 -13.76 -0.95
C LYS A 72 0.58 -14.46 0.42
N THR A 73 -0.05 -15.62 0.50
CA THR A 73 -0.09 -16.42 1.73
C THR A 73 1.31 -16.89 2.13
N ALA A 74 2.09 -17.40 1.16
CA ALA A 74 3.48 -17.81 1.41
C ALA A 74 4.37 -16.63 1.83
N VAL A 75 4.22 -15.46 1.20
CA VAL A 75 4.92 -14.23 1.59
C VAL A 75 4.52 -13.79 3.00
N ALA A 76 3.23 -13.79 3.31
CA ALA A 76 2.73 -13.40 4.63
C ALA A 76 3.26 -14.33 5.73
N TYR A 77 3.30 -15.64 5.48
CA TYR A 77 3.92 -16.59 6.40
C TYR A 77 5.39 -16.26 6.63
N ALA A 78 6.17 -16.10 5.56
CA ALA A 78 7.59 -15.80 5.64
C ALA A 78 7.85 -14.47 6.38
N ASN A 79 7.02 -13.44 6.16
CA ASN A 79 7.15 -12.16 6.87
C ASN A 79 6.92 -12.30 8.38
N ASN A 80 6.02 -13.19 8.80
CA ASN A 80 5.70 -13.40 10.20
C ASN A 80 6.69 -14.31 10.93
N THR A 81 7.43 -15.16 10.21
CA THR A 81 8.37 -16.12 10.82
C THR A 81 9.83 -15.74 10.68
N THR A 82 10.19 -14.90 9.70
CA THR A 82 11.59 -14.53 9.45
C THR A 82 12.00 -13.39 10.37
N GLU A 83 13.01 -13.64 11.19
CA GLU A 83 13.60 -12.66 12.10
C GLU A 83 14.76 -11.91 11.45
N ILE A 84 14.85 -10.62 11.74
CA ILE A 84 15.92 -9.72 11.32
C ILE A 84 16.49 -8.99 12.53
N GLN A 85 17.80 -8.73 12.51
CA GLN A 85 18.47 -7.91 13.52
C GLN A 85 18.63 -6.49 13.00
N VAL A 86 18.06 -5.51 13.70
CA VAL A 86 18.05 -4.10 13.29
C VAL A 86 17.82 -3.23 14.52
N LEU A 87 18.43 -2.04 14.58
CA LEU A 87 18.33 -1.13 15.75
C LEU A 87 18.64 -1.79 17.11
N GLY A 88 19.49 -2.81 17.14
CA GLY A 88 19.86 -3.54 18.36
C GLY A 88 18.80 -4.51 18.89
N GLU A 89 17.74 -4.76 18.14
CA GLU A 89 16.67 -5.70 18.48
C GLU A 89 16.53 -6.82 17.43
N THR A 90 15.97 -7.95 17.83
CA THR A 90 15.55 -9.03 16.93
C THR A 90 14.04 -8.95 16.76
N ILE A 91 13.57 -8.74 15.54
CA ILE A 91 12.15 -8.56 15.20
C ILE A 91 11.81 -9.33 13.92
N THR A 92 10.55 -9.68 13.72
CA THR A 92 10.13 -10.28 12.45
C THR A 92 10.09 -9.24 11.33
N ILE A 93 10.18 -9.64 10.06
CA ILE A 93 9.98 -8.74 8.91
C ILE A 93 8.65 -7.99 9.04
N GLN A 94 7.58 -8.69 9.43
CA GLN A 94 6.27 -8.08 9.66
C GLN A 94 6.29 -7.05 10.80
N GLY A 95 7.00 -7.36 11.90
CA GLY A 95 7.21 -6.41 13.00
C GLY A 95 7.95 -5.15 12.55
N ALA A 96 9.00 -5.32 11.74
CA ALA A 96 9.77 -4.22 11.17
C ALA A 96 8.91 -3.34 10.23
N LEU A 97 8.11 -3.95 9.35
CA LEU A 97 7.16 -3.24 8.48
C LEU A 97 6.15 -2.40 9.29
N ASN A 98 5.64 -2.96 10.40
CA ASN A 98 4.72 -2.23 11.29
C ASN A 98 5.41 -1.02 11.93
N LYS A 99 6.67 -1.17 12.37
CA LYS A 99 7.46 -0.06 12.92
C LYS A 99 7.73 1.02 11.88
N VAL A 100 8.11 0.64 10.66
CA VAL A 100 8.28 1.59 9.53
C VAL A 100 7.01 2.40 9.32
N LYS A 101 5.85 1.74 9.25
CA LYS A 101 4.56 2.40 9.04
C LYS A 101 4.27 3.43 10.14
N LEU A 102 4.38 3.03 11.40
CA LEU A 102 4.08 3.92 12.54
C LEU A 102 5.06 5.10 12.63
N LYS A 103 6.36 4.84 12.47
CA LYS A 103 7.40 5.89 12.54
C LYS A 103 7.27 6.89 11.40
N ARG A 104 7.05 6.40 10.17
CA ARG A 104 6.83 7.26 8.99
C ARG A 104 5.58 8.12 9.13
N GLN A 105 4.48 7.54 9.64
CA GLN A 105 3.26 8.29 9.89
C GLN A 105 3.50 9.39 10.94
N LEU A 106 4.16 9.08 12.06
CA LEU A 106 4.46 10.07 13.09
C LEU A 106 5.38 11.18 12.56
N ALA A 107 6.44 10.83 11.81
CA ALA A 107 7.33 11.82 11.21
C ALA A 107 6.55 12.77 10.30
N PHE A 108 5.67 12.25 9.44
CA PHE A 108 4.83 13.04 8.56
C PHE A 108 3.87 13.97 9.34
N GLU A 109 3.19 13.46 10.36
CA GLU A 109 2.28 14.26 11.20
C GLU A 109 3.02 15.39 11.94
N LEU A 110 4.24 15.14 12.42
CA LEU A 110 5.07 16.14 13.06
C LEU A 110 5.61 17.19 12.07
N GLU A 111 6.00 16.78 10.87
CA GLU A 111 6.39 17.70 9.79
C GLU A 111 5.21 18.61 9.40
N GLU A 112 4.02 18.05 9.24
CA GLU A 112 2.80 18.81 8.95
C GLU A 112 2.47 19.80 10.08
N LEU A 113 2.60 19.38 11.34
CA LEU A 113 2.42 20.26 12.49
C LEU A 113 3.40 21.45 12.45
N LEU A 114 4.69 21.20 12.20
CA LEU A 114 5.72 22.24 12.16
C LEU A 114 5.53 23.23 11.01
N GLN A 115 4.91 22.81 9.91
CA GLN A 115 4.57 23.67 8.78
C GLN A 115 3.35 24.55 9.07
N ASN A 116 2.38 24.04 9.84
CA ASN A 116 1.09 24.69 10.03
C ASN A 116 0.96 25.48 11.35
N VAL A 117 1.82 25.21 12.33
CA VAL A 117 1.75 25.88 13.63
C VAL A 117 2.07 27.39 13.51
N LYS A 118 1.17 28.22 14.03
CA LYS A 118 1.30 29.69 13.97
C LYS A 118 1.80 30.23 15.29
N VAL A 119 2.88 31.00 15.23
CA VAL A 119 3.38 31.84 16.34
C VAL A 119 3.08 33.29 15.98
N ASN A 120 2.49 34.05 16.91
CA ASN A 120 2.17 35.45 16.66
C ASN A 120 2.17 36.30 17.94
N LYS A 121 2.22 37.61 17.74
CA LYS A 121 2.07 38.60 18.80
C LYS A 121 1.20 39.74 18.28
N GLU A 122 -0.03 39.83 18.77
CA GLU A 122 -1.01 40.81 18.34
C GLU A 122 -1.29 41.81 19.45
N ARG A 123 -1.19 43.10 19.14
CA ARG A 123 -1.68 44.15 20.05
C ARG A 123 -3.21 44.14 20.04
N LYS A 124 -3.81 44.10 21.21
CA LYS A 124 -5.25 44.22 21.43
C LYS A 124 -5.53 45.40 22.35
N VAL A 125 -6.76 45.87 22.27
CA VAL A 125 -7.32 46.85 23.18
C VAL A 125 -8.54 46.20 23.81
N ASP A 126 -8.75 46.42 25.11
CA ASP A 126 -9.98 45.97 25.76
C ASP A 126 -11.23 46.64 25.14
N ALA A 127 -12.40 46.04 25.37
CA ALA A 127 -13.65 46.49 24.75
C ALA A 127 -14.03 47.94 25.14
N ALA A 128 -13.54 48.41 26.29
CA ALA A 128 -13.76 49.77 26.78
C ALA A 128 -12.71 50.79 26.29
N ALA A 129 -11.74 50.37 25.45
CA ALA A 129 -10.63 51.20 24.98
C ALA A 129 -9.75 51.81 26.10
N THR A 130 -9.76 51.19 27.28
CA THR A 130 -9.08 51.65 28.50
C THR A 130 -7.70 51.05 28.71
N SER A 131 -7.44 49.86 28.16
CA SER A 131 -6.15 49.18 28.34
C SER A 131 -5.66 48.50 27.06
N VAL A 132 -4.34 48.57 26.85
CA VAL A 132 -3.62 47.93 25.74
C VAL A 132 -2.89 46.72 26.28
N TYR A 133 -3.04 45.57 25.62
CA TYR A 133 -2.31 44.35 25.94
C TYR A 133 -1.86 43.63 24.67
N TYR A 134 -0.97 42.64 24.82
CA TYR A 134 -0.57 41.76 23.73
C TYR A 134 -1.18 40.39 23.92
N LYS A 135 -1.87 39.89 22.90
CA LYS A 135 -2.19 38.47 22.76
C LYS A 135 -1.01 37.81 22.06
N VAL A 136 -0.28 36.97 22.78
CA VAL A 136 0.89 36.24 22.28
C VAL A 136 0.50 34.76 22.11
N THR A 137 0.84 34.18 20.97
CA THR A 137 0.75 32.75 20.69
C THR A 137 2.16 32.24 20.43
N GLU A 138 2.66 31.35 21.28
CA GLU A 138 4.00 30.76 21.21
C GLU A 138 3.89 29.23 21.18
N LEU A 139 4.96 28.56 20.73
CA LEU A 139 5.04 27.11 20.81
C LEU A 139 5.14 26.69 22.28
N ASN A 140 4.46 25.61 22.64
CA ASN A 140 4.60 24.95 23.94
C ASN A 140 5.68 23.85 23.93
N PHE A 141 6.53 23.83 22.90
CA PHE A 141 7.65 22.90 22.74
C PHE A 141 8.83 23.60 22.04
N HIS A 142 10.03 23.04 22.19
CA HIS A 142 11.21 23.51 21.45
C HIS A 142 11.18 22.96 20.03
N ARG A 143 11.19 23.86 19.05
CA ARG A 143 11.15 23.49 17.63
C ARG A 143 12.33 22.61 17.22
N GLU A 144 13.53 22.95 17.67
CA GLU A 144 14.77 22.22 17.37
C GLU A 144 14.72 20.76 17.87
N ASP A 145 14.15 20.52 19.05
CA ASP A 145 13.98 19.17 19.59
C ASP A 145 13.01 18.35 18.74
N MET A 146 11.94 18.98 18.23
CA MET A 146 10.97 18.33 17.35
C MET A 146 11.57 17.99 15.98
N GLU A 147 12.35 18.90 15.40
CA GLU A 147 13.05 18.69 14.13
C GLU A 147 14.06 17.54 14.26
N LYS A 148 14.80 17.48 15.39
CA LYS A 148 15.70 16.37 15.70
C LYS A 148 14.97 15.04 15.90
N LEU A 149 13.79 15.06 16.50
CA LEU A 149 12.96 13.86 16.63
C LEU A 149 12.53 13.32 15.26
N ILE A 150 12.10 14.20 14.35
CA ILE A 150 11.74 13.84 12.97
C ILE A 150 12.94 13.23 12.24
N GLU A 151 14.11 13.85 12.34
CA GLU A 151 15.35 13.33 11.73
C GLU A 151 15.69 11.92 12.24
N ASN A 152 15.61 11.71 13.56
CA ASN A 152 15.85 10.40 14.16
C ASN A 152 14.84 9.34 13.69
N LEU A 153 13.54 9.69 13.64
CA LEU A 153 12.50 8.80 13.13
C LEU A 153 12.77 8.40 11.68
N ASN A 154 13.15 9.36 10.84
CA ASN A 154 13.47 9.11 9.43
C ASN A 154 14.72 8.23 9.27
N LYS A 155 15.75 8.45 10.11
CA LYS A 155 16.95 7.59 10.11
C LYS A 155 16.63 6.15 10.49
N GLU A 156 15.86 5.95 11.56
CA GLU A 156 15.42 4.62 11.98
C GLU A 156 14.57 3.93 10.91
N VAL A 157 13.70 4.67 10.23
CA VAL A 157 12.91 4.16 9.09
C VAL A 157 13.82 3.64 7.97
N ILE A 158 14.87 4.39 7.61
CA ILE A 158 15.82 3.97 6.57
C ILE A 158 16.54 2.68 6.98
N GLU A 159 17.03 2.59 8.23
CA GLU A 159 17.72 1.40 8.73
C GLU A 159 16.82 0.17 8.71
N LEU A 160 15.55 0.32 9.12
CA LEU A 160 14.54 -0.73 9.02
C LEU A 160 14.28 -1.16 7.57
N GLU A 161 14.13 -0.21 6.64
CA GLU A 161 13.89 -0.50 5.22
C GLU A 161 15.05 -1.24 4.56
N VAL A 162 16.30 -0.86 4.88
CA VAL A 162 17.49 -1.57 4.39
C VAL A 162 17.50 -3.02 4.91
N ALA A 163 17.24 -3.22 6.20
CA ALA A 163 17.21 -4.56 6.80
C ALA A 163 16.09 -5.43 6.22
N ILE A 164 14.89 -4.86 6.03
CA ILE A 164 13.75 -5.53 5.39
C ILE A 164 14.10 -5.89 3.94
N ASN A 165 14.67 -4.97 3.17
CA ASN A 165 15.04 -5.23 1.77
C ASN A 165 16.10 -6.33 1.67
N LYS A 166 17.09 -6.34 2.55
CA LYS A 166 18.07 -7.42 2.61
C LYS A 166 17.38 -8.76 2.88
N ALA A 167 16.57 -8.84 3.94
CA ALA A 167 15.86 -10.05 4.30
C ALA A 167 14.91 -10.54 3.19
N ASN A 168 14.23 -9.63 2.49
CA ASN A 168 13.36 -9.97 1.36
C ASN A 168 14.12 -10.59 0.18
N ASN A 169 15.39 -10.24 -0.01
CA ASN A 169 16.23 -10.80 -1.08
C ASN A 169 16.93 -12.11 -0.66
N GLU A 170 17.11 -12.35 0.64
CA GLU A 170 17.81 -13.52 1.16
C GLU A 170 16.86 -14.64 1.62
N THR A 171 15.61 -14.33 1.92
CA THR A 171 14.62 -15.29 2.40
C THR A 171 13.90 -15.95 1.23
N TYR A 172 13.97 -17.28 1.18
CA TYR A 172 13.29 -18.09 0.17
C TYR A 172 11.95 -18.61 0.68
N ILE A 173 10.95 -18.58 -0.20
CA ILE A 173 9.64 -19.20 0.00
C ILE A 173 9.41 -20.28 -1.05
N ASN A 174 8.65 -21.31 -0.67
CA ASN A 174 8.19 -22.34 -1.58
C ASN A 174 6.74 -22.05 -1.97
N ILE A 175 6.46 -22.06 -3.27
CA ILE A 175 5.12 -21.88 -3.82
C ILE A 175 4.70 -23.19 -4.48
N ASP A 176 3.57 -23.74 -4.02
CA ASP A 176 2.97 -24.98 -4.52
C ASP A 176 2.02 -24.75 -5.72
#